data_AF-A0A847F067-F1
#
_entry.id   AF-A0A847F067-F1
#
_cell.length_a   1.000
_cell.length_b   1.000
_cell.length_c   1.000
_cell.angle_alpha   90.00
_cell.angle_beta   90.00
_cell.angle_gamma   90.00
#
_symmetry.space_group_name_H-M   'P 1'
#
loop_
_entity.id
_entity.type
_entity.pdbx_description
1 polymer ?
#
loop_
_entity_poly.entity_id
_entity_poly.type
_entity_poly.pdbx_seq_one_letter_code
_entity_poly.pdbx_strand_id
1 'polypeptide(L)' 'MSKSYVNVAMTEEEAKIVAERDDKWTGPKLIALSFVTIAIAFLILWSAAWRKIGPSFDGDVPLINYLDHTAPER' A
#
# COMPACT_ATOMS: atom_id res chain seq x y z
N MET A 1 -3.67 29.92 -12.90
CA MET A 1 -5.06 29.42 -12.99
C MET A 1 -5.60 29.25 -11.59
N SER A 2 -6.40 30.21 -11.09
CA SER A 2 -7.13 30.06 -9.82
C SER A 2 -8.19 28.98 -10.03
N LYS A 3 -8.14 27.90 -9.24
CA LYS A 3 -9.21 26.90 -9.25
C LYS A 3 -10.46 27.56 -8.69
N SER A 4 -11.41 27.89 -9.57
CA SER A 4 -12.77 28.25 -9.18
C SER A 4 -13.45 27.00 -8.65
N TYR A 5 -13.62 26.92 -7.34
CA TYR A 5 -14.46 25.88 -6.75
C TYR A 5 -15.91 26.32 -6.95
N VAL A 6 -16.58 25.69 -7.91
CA VAL A 6 -18.03 25.80 -8.03
C VAL A 6 -18.61 24.98 -6.87
N ASN A 7 -19.18 25.66 -5.88
CA ASN A 7 -19.92 25.00 -4.81
C ASN A 7 -21.23 24.50 -5.42
N VAL A 8 -21.25 23.25 -5.86
CA VAL A 8 -22.48 22.56 -6.24
C VAL A 8 -23.21 22.25 -4.93
N ALA A 9 -24.43 22.76 -4.80
CA ALA A 9 -25.26 22.48 -3.63
C ALA A 9 -25.49 20.96 -3.56
N MET A 10 -25.09 20.35 -2.44
CA MET A 10 -25.33 18.94 -2.17
C MET A 10 -26.84 18.70 -2.13
N THR A 11 -27.31 17.70 -2.88
CA THR A 11 -28.73 17.34 -2.87
C THR A 11 -29.09 16.70 -1.51
N GLU A 12 -30.37 16.76 -1.11
CA GLU A 12 -30.81 16.18 0.16
C GLU A 12 -30.55 14.66 0.24
N GLU A 13 -30.61 13.97 -0.90
CA GLU A 13 -30.32 12.54 -1.01
C GLU A 13 -28.84 12.24 -0.72
N GLU A 14 -27.93 13.03 -1.30
CA GLU A 14 -26.49 12.91 -1.07
C GLU A 14 -26.12 13.25 0.38
N ALA A 15 -26.76 14.26 0.96
CA ALA A 15 -26.57 14.63 2.36
C ALA A 15 -26.88 13.49 3.33
N LYS A 16 -27.96 12.76 3.06
CA LYS A 16 -28.41 11.63 3.88
C LYS A 16 -27.44 10.45 3.80
N ILE A 17 -26.93 10.17 2.60
CA ILE A 17 -25.93 9.11 2.36
C ILE A 17 -24.61 9.45 3.05
N VAL A 18 -24.17 10.70 2.99
CA VAL A 18 -22.95 11.16 3.65
C VAL A 18 -23.09 11.04 5.15
N ALA A 19 -24.20 11.49 5.74
CA ALA A 19 -24.45 11.40 7.18
C ALA A 19 -24.43 9.93 7.68
N GLU A 20 -25.04 9.01 6.93
CA GLU A 20 -25.03 7.58 7.28
C GLU A 20 -23.61 6.99 7.21
N ARG A 21 -22.80 7.43 6.24
CA ARG A 21 -21.40 6.98 6.12
C ARG A 21 -20.50 7.54 7.20
N ASP A 22 -20.73 8.79 7.61
CA ASP A 22 -19.97 9.45 8.66
C ASP A 22 -20.24 8.79 10.02
N ASP A 23 -21.50 8.45 10.30
CA ASP A 23 -21.89 7.68 11.49
C ASP A 23 -21.32 6.25 11.47
N LYS A 24 -21.23 5.64 10.27
CA LYS A 24 -20.63 4.33 10.12
C LYS A 24 -19.12 4.34 10.36
N TRP A 25 -18.40 5.36 9.90
CA TRP A 25 -16.93 5.47 9.96
C TRP A 25 -16.47 6.53 10.96
N THR A 26 -16.80 6.29 12.24
CA THR A 26 -16.36 7.17 13.32
C THR A 26 -14.85 7.12 13.54
N GLY A 27 -14.29 8.20 14.11
CA GLY A 27 -12.86 8.31 14.45
C GLY A 27 -12.27 7.07 15.13
N PRO A 28 -12.91 6.49 16.16
CA PRO A 28 -12.42 5.27 16.81
C PRO A 28 -12.31 4.06 15.87
N LYS A 29 -13.25 3.87 14.94
CA LYS A 29 -13.22 2.77 13.97
C LYS A 29 -12.08 2.94 12.97
N LEU A 30 -11.82 4.18 12.55
CA LEU A 30 -10.68 4.49 11.66
C LEU A 30 -9.33 4.25 12.34
N ILE A 31 -9.22 4.56 13.63
CA ILE A 31 -8.04 4.26 14.44
C ILE A 31 -7.84 2.75 14.52
N ALA A 32 -8.89 2.00 14.85
CA ALA A 32 -8.83 0.54 14.90
C ALA A 32 -8.43 -0.07 13.54
N LEU A 33 -8.99 0.44 12.44
CA LEU A 33 -8.62 0.02 11.08
C LEU A 33 -7.13 0.25 10.79
N SER A 34 -6.57 1.36 11.26
CA SER A 34 -5.15 1.69 11.10
C SER A 34 -4.25 0.69 11.82
N PHE A 35 -4.59 0.34 13.07
CA PHE A 35 -3.86 -0.67 13.83
C PHE A 35 -3.96 -2.06 13.19
N VAL A 36 -5.13 -2.45 12.70
CA VAL A 36 -5.32 -3.74 12.00
C VAL A 36 -4.44 -3.78 10.75
N THR A 37 -4.42 -2.70 9.97
CA THR A 37 -3.60 -2.60 8.76
C THR A 37 -2.11 -2.75 9.08
N ILE A 38 -1.63 -2.06 10.11
CA ILE A 38 -0.24 -2.14 10.58
C ILE A 38 0.09 -3.55 11.07
N ALA A 39 -0.79 -4.17 11.85
CA ALA A 39 -0.61 -5.53 12.36
C ALA A 39 -0.49 -6.55 11.22
N ILE A 40 -1.34 -6.45 10.20
CA ILE A 40 -1.28 -7.33 9.01
C ILE A 40 0.04 -7.12 8.25
N ALA A 41 0.48 -5.88 8.06
CA ALA A 41 1.76 -5.60 7.42
C ALA A 41 2.93 -6.24 8.17
N PHE A 42 2.96 -6.13 9.51
CA PHE A 42 3.98 -6.78 10.32
C PHE A 42 3.89 -8.32 10.29
N LEU A 43 2.70 -8.90 10.23
CA LEU A 43 2.53 -10.35 10.07
C LEU A 43 3.07 -10.85 8.73
N ILE A 44 2.87 -10.08 7.66
CA ILE A 44 3.44 -10.39 6.33
C ILE A 44 4.97 -10.28 6.38
N LEU A 45 5.51 -9.19 6.93
CA LEU A 45 6.97 -9.04 7.09
C LEU A 45 7.57 -10.17 7.93
N TRP A 46 6.92 -10.53 9.03
CA TRP A 46 7.34 -11.64 9.89
C TRP A 46 7.36 -12.96 9.13
N SER A 47 6.31 -13.24 8.35
CA SER A 47 6.20 -14.45 7.54
C SER A 47 7.26 -14.51 6.42
N ALA A 48 7.61 -13.37 5.84
CA ALA A 48 8.69 -13.26 4.86
C ALA A 48 10.07 -13.42 5.49
N ALA A 49 10.31 -12.86 6.68
CA ALA A 49 11.56 -13.01 7.43
C ALA A 49 11.83 -14.47 7.83
N TRP A 50 10.78 -15.24 8.10
CA TRP A 50 10.84 -16.69 8.31
C TRP A 50 10.94 -17.52 7.03
N ARG A 51 11.16 -16.89 5.86
CA ARG A 51 11.24 -17.58 4.55
C ARG A 51 9.99 -18.42 4.21
N LYS A 52 8.88 -18.26 4.94
CA LYS A 52 7.63 -18.99 4.69
C LYS A 52 6.88 -18.46 3.46
N ILE A 53 7.00 -17.17 3.18
CA ILE A 53 6.37 -16.50 2.03
C ILE A 53 7.42 -15.56 1.40
N GLY A 54 8.08 -16.03 0.34
CA GLY A 54 9.11 -15.32 -0.42
C GLY A 54 10.05 -16.31 -1.13
N PRO A 55 10.75 -15.91 -2.22
CA PRO A 55 11.68 -16.80 -2.90
C PRO A 55 12.78 -17.25 -1.94
N SER A 56 12.80 -18.53 -1.62
CA SER A 56 13.92 -19.18 -0.93
C SER A 56 15.05 -19.29 -1.95
N PHE A 57 16.04 -18.40 -1.87
CA PHE A 57 17.30 -18.60 -2.59
C PHE A 57 18.09 -19.71 -1.88
N ASP A 58 17.62 -20.95 -2.04
CA ASP A 58 18.32 -22.17 -1.59
C ASP A 58 19.08 -22.83 -2.76
N GLY A 59 19.38 -22.06 -3.80
CA GLY A 59 20.23 -22.46 -4.90
C GLY A 59 21.16 -21.31 -5.26
N ASP A 60 22.41 -21.65 -5.53
CA ASP A 60 23.41 -20.78 -6.13
C ASP A 60 22.76 -19.93 -7.22
N VAL A 61 22.50 -18.66 -6.92
CA VAL A 61 22.26 -17.67 -7.97
C VAL A 61 23.66 -17.40 -8.53
N PRO A 62 24.00 -17.83 -9.76
CA PRO A 62 25.23 -17.34 -10.35
C PRO A 62 25.04 -15.83 -10.42
N LEU A 63 25.91 -15.10 -9.71
CA LEU A 63 26.09 -13.68 -9.94
C LEU A 63 26.38 -13.55 -11.43
N ILE A 64 25.36 -13.26 -12.23
CA ILE A 64 25.54 -12.89 -13.62
C ILE A 64 26.40 -11.63 -13.53
N ASN A 65 27.67 -11.80 -13.90
CA ASN A 65 28.68 -10.77 -14.00
C ASN A 65 28.11 -9.63 -14.85
N TYR A 66 27.58 -8.60 -14.20
CA TYR A 66 27.25 -7.32 -14.83
C TYR A 66 28.52 -6.47 -15.08
N LEU A 67 29.70 -7.09 -15.13
CA LEU A 67 31.00 -6.43 -15.31
C LEU A 67 31.81 -6.97 -16.50
N ASP A 68 31.17 -7.58 -17.50
CA ASP A 68 31.86 -8.03 -18.71
C ASP A 68 31.40 -7.28 -19.97
N HIS A 69 31.43 -5.94 -19.92
CA HIS A 69 31.20 -5.08 -21.09
C HIS A 69 32.30 -4.03 -21.30
N THR A 70 33.49 -4.20 -20.69
CA THR A 70 34.60 -3.24 -20.86
C THR A 70 35.88 -3.83 -21.43
N ALA A 71 35.85 -4.99 -22.09
CA ALA A 71 36.98 -5.48 -22.86
C ALA A 71 36.66 -5.50 -24.37
N PRO A 72 37.07 -4.49 -25.15
CA PRO A 72 37.20 -4.69 -26.58
C PRO A 72 38.39 -5.63 -26.84
N GLU A 73 38.10 -6.82 -27.37
CA GLU A 73 39.12 -7.65 -28.01
C GLU A 73 39.56 -7.01 -29.33
N ARG A 74 40.88 -6.75 -29.42
CA ARG A 74 41.70 -6.35 -30.58
C ARG A 74 41.72 -4.88 -30.99
#